data_AF-A0A925W540-F1
#
_entry.id   AF-A0A925W540-F1
#
_cell.length_a   1.000
_cell.length_b   1.000
_cell.length_c   1.000
_cell.angle_alpha   90.00
_cell.angle_beta   90.00
_cell.angle_gamma   90.00
#
_symmetry.space_group_name_H-M   'P 1'
#
loop_
_entity.id
_entity.type
_entity.pdbx_description
1 polymer ?
#
loop_
_entity_poly.entity_id
_entity_poly.type
_entity_poly.pdbx_seq_one_letter_code
_entity_poly.pdbx_strand_id
1 'polypeptide(L)'
;RAVAAVRRNGARIAQANGPQAVWLACSHGDVIKAILADALASHLDNFQRIMVDTCSISVVHYTDTRPFVARVNDLGGDVAGLIPPPAKKRRRPAARSSEAVVGGDV
;
A
#
# COMPACT_ATOMS: atom_id res chain seq x y z
N ARG A 1 15.69 -3.33 6.73
CA ARG A 1 16.01 -4.34 5.68
C ARG A 1 14.77 -4.78 4.90
N ALA A 2 13.70 -5.21 5.57
CA ALA A 2 12.45 -5.66 4.92
C ALA A 2 11.80 -4.61 4.00
N VAL A 3 11.58 -3.40 4.50
CA VAL A 3 11.02 -2.27 3.73
C VAL A 3 11.80 -2.04 2.43
N ALA A 4 13.12 -1.93 2.51
CA ALA A 4 13.96 -1.72 1.33
C ALA A 4 13.82 -2.86 0.30
N ALA A 5 13.67 -4.11 0.75
CA ALA A 5 13.43 -5.24 -0.14
C ALA A 5 12.06 -5.14 -0.83
N VAL A 6 11.01 -4.74 -0.11
CA VAL A 6 9.66 -4.52 -0.67
C VAL A 6 9.68 -3.39 -1.70
N ARG A 7 10.30 -2.24 -1.39
CA ARG A 7 10.41 -1.10 -2.31
C ARG A 7 11.18 -1.46 -3.58
N ARG A 8 12.31 -2.16 -3.46
CA ARG A 8 13.09 -2.62 -4.62
C ARG A 8 12.31 -3.60 -5.50
N ASN A 9 11.62 -4.57 -4.90
CA ASN A 9 10.80 -5.52 -5.64
C ASN A 9 9.61 -4.83 -6.33
N GLY A 10 8.93 -3.92 -5.63
CA GLY A 10 7.86 -3.12 -6.20
C GLY A 10 8.32 -2.30 -7.41
N ALA A 11 9.46 -1.62 -7.30
CA ALA A 11 10.04 -0.86 -8.42
C ALA A 11 10.39 -1.78 -9.61
N ARG A 12 11.01 -2.93 -9.36
CA ARG A 12 11.36 -3.91 -10.41
C ARG A 12 10.12 -4.45 -11.13
N ILE A 13 9.07 -4.77 -10.38
CA ILE A 13 7.81 -5.31 -10.94
C ILE A 13 7.06 -4.23 -11.72
N ALA A 14 7.01 -3.00 -11.21
CA ALA A 14 6.39 -1.88 -11.90
C ALA A 14 7.10 -1.53 -13.21
N GLN A 15 8.44 -1.63 -13.26
CA GLN A 15 9.21 -1.46 -14.50
C GLN A 15 8.85 -2.52 -15.55
N ALA A 16 8.64 -3.78 -15.13
CA ALA A 16 8.34 -4.87 -16.05
C ALA A 16 6.85 -4.95 -16.46
N ASN A 17 5.93 -4.52 -15.60
CA ASN A 17 4.48 -4.76 -15.77
C ASN A 17 3.62 -3.48 -15.77
N GLY A 18 4.25 -2.31 -15.63
CA GLY A 18 3.59 -1.01 -15.55
C GLY A 18 3.29 -0.54 -14.12
N PRO A 19 2.93 0.75 -13.94
CA PRO A 19 2.80 1.38 -12.62
C PRO A 19 1.64 0.85 -11.78
N GLN A 20 0.65 0.19 -12.40
CA GLN A 20 -0.51 -0.40 -11.72
C GLN A 20 -0.33 -1.90 -11.43
N ALA A 21 0.89 -2.42 -11.54
CA ALA A 21 1.17 -3.82 -11.29
C ALA A 21 0.89 -4.18 -9.82
N VAL A 22 0.06 -5.20 -9.62
CA VAL A 22 -0.21 -5.78 -8.30
C VAL A 22 0.70 -6.98 -8.11
N TRP A 23 1.31 -7.07 -6.93
CA TRP A 23 2.15 -8.19 -6.55
C TRP A 23 1.97 -8.52 -5.07
N LEU A 24 2.30 -9.75 -4.71
CA LEU A 24 2.15 -10.26 -3.35
C LEU A 24 3.52 -10.69 -2.79
N ALA A 25 3.75 -10.38 -1.52
CA ALA A 25 4.85 -10.91 -0.74
C ALA A 25 4.29 -11.79 0.38
N CYS A 26 4.84 -13.00 0.55
CA CYS A 26 4.56 -13.86 1.69
C CYS A 26 5.77 -13.86 2.63
N SER A 27 5.52 -13.65 3.92
CA SER A 27 6.57 -13.58 4.94
C SER A 27 6.00 -13.89 6.34
N HIS A 28 6.81 -13.70 7.38
CA HIS A 28 6.40 -13.86 8.77
C HIS A 28 5.78 -12.58 9.34
N GLY A 29 5.01 -12.74 10.43
CA GLY A 29 4.28 -11.65 11.09
C GLY A 29 5.14 -10.43 11.39
N ASP A 30 6.30 -10.58 12.04
CA ASP A 30 7.15 -9.44 12.40
C ASP A 30 7.72 -8.70 11.18
N VAL A 31 8.00 -9.41 10.09
CA VAL A 31 8.45 -8.79 8.84
C VAL A 31 7.31 -7.95 8.25
N ILE A 32 6.09 -8.49 8.23
CA ILE A 32 4.90 -7.79 7.74
C ILE A 32 4.59 -6.58 8.63
N LYS A 33 4.61 -6.73 9.97
CA LYS A 33 4.39 -5.64 10.92
C LYS A 33 5.40 -4.50 10.73
N ALA A 34 6.67 -4.82 10.51
CA ALA A 34 7.70 -3.80 10.24
C ALA A 34 7.44 -3.04 8.93
N ILE A 35 6.95 -3.72 7.89
CA ILE A 35 6.55 -3.08 6.63
C ILE A 35 5.32 -2.20 6.82
N LEU A 36 4.33 -2.65 7.58
CA LEU A 36 3.13 -1.89 7.89
C LEU A 36 3.43 -0.65 8.75
N ALA A 37 4.33 -0.76 9.73
CA ALA A 37 4.76 0.38 10.54
C ALA A 37 5.39 1.47 9.67
N ASP A 38 6.27 1.11 8.73
CA ASP A 38 6.83 2.04 7.74
C ASP A 38 5.73 2.65 6.85
N ALA A 39 4.82 1.82 6.34
CA ALA A 39 3.73 2.27 5.49
C ALA A 39 2.72 3.20 6.19
N LEU A 40 2.53 3.02 7.50
CA LEU A 40 1.70 3.88 8.36
C LEU A 40 2.46 5.13 8.85
N ALA A 41 3.73 5.30 8.48
CA ALA A 41 4.62 6.32 9.03
C ALA A 41 4.68 6.30 10.57
N SER A 42 4.55 5.11 11.16
CA SER A 42 4.70 4.89 12.61
C SER A 42 6.15 4.58 12.96
N HIS A 43 6.55 4.94 14.18
CA HIS A 43 7.85 4.53 14.68
C HIS A 43 7.96 3.01 14.69
N LEU A 44 9.11 2.47 14.26
CA LEU A 44 9.26 1.03 14.13
C LEU A 44 8.98 0.34 15.47
N ASP A 45 9.45 0.85 16.59
CA ASP A 45 9.20 0.25 17.92
C ASP A 45 7.72 0.01 18.26
N ASN A 46 6.80 0.72 17.61
CA ASN A 46 5.37 0.51 17.77
C ASN A 46 4.83 -0.66 16.93
N PHE A 47 5.64 -1.34 16.11
CA PHE A 47 5.21 -2.42 15.22
C PHE A 47 4.60 -3.60 16.00
N GLN A 48 5.03 -3.81 17.24
CA GLN A 48 4.48 -4.83 18.12
C GLN A 48 3.00 -4.60 18.49
N ARG A 49 2.48 -3.38 18.29
CA ARG A 49 1.05 -3.05 18.46
C ARG A 49 0.19 -3.39 17.24
N ILE A 50 0.80 -3.75 16.11
CA ILE A 50 0.09 -4.17 14.91
C ILE A 50 -0.14 -5.68 14.99
N MET A 51 -1.40 -6.10 14.93
CA MET A 51 -1.77 -7.52 14.85
C MET A 51 -1.68 -7.99 13.39
N VAL A 52 -1.09 -9.17 13.19
CA VAL A 52 -1.03 -9.86 11.90
C VAL A 52 -1.21 -11.34 12.19
N ASP A 53 -2.40 -11.84 11.89
CA ASP A 53 -2.80 -13.23 12.09
C ASP A 53 -2.30 -14.11 10.95
N THR A 54 -2.20 -15.41 11.21
CA THR A 54 -1.83 -16.40 10.19
C THR A 54 -2.80 -16.36 9.03
N CYS A 55 -2.27 -16.40 7.80
CA CYS A 55 -3.05 -16.35 6.56
C CYS A 55 -3.88 -15.05 6.37
N SER A 56 -3.61 -13.99 7.15
CA SER A 56 -4.19 -12.68 6.90
C SER A 56 -3.52 -11.97 5.71
N ILE A 57 -4.26 -11.05 5.10
CA ILE A 57 -3.79 -10.18 4.01
C ILE A 57 -3.74 -8.74 4.50
N SER A 58 -2.69 -8.01 4.13
CA SER A 58 -2.61 -6.56 4.31
C SER A 58 -2.24 -5.93 2.97
N VAL A 59 -2.82 -4.76 2.68
CA VAL A 59 -2.72 -4.12 1.36
C VAL A 59 -2.14 -2.72 1.51
N VAL A 60 -1.05 -2.47 0.80
CA VAL A 60 -0.38 -1.17 0.77
C VAL A 60 -0.24 -0.71 -0.67
N HIS A 61 -0.74 0.48 -0.95
CA HIS A 61 -0.50 1.18 -2.21
C HIS A 61 0.74 2.06 -2.07
N TYR A 62 1.82 1.68 -2.77
CA TYR A 62 3.01 2.52 -2.85
C TYR A 62 2.86 3.52 -4.00
N THR A 63 2.93 4.81 -3.66
CA THR A 63 2.96 5.90 -4.64
C THR A 63 4.32 6.60 -4.60
N ASP A 64 4.57 7.51 -5.54
CA ASP A 64 5.81 8.29 -5.60
C ASP A 64 6.03 9.18 -4.38
N THR A 65 4.95 9.61 -3.71
CA THR A 65 5.03 10.55 -2.58
C THR A 65 4.97 9.84 -1.24
N ARG A 66 3.97 8.97 -1.05
CA ARG A 66 3.77 8.25 0.21
C ARG A 66 2.98 6.95 0.03
N PRO A 67 3.17 5.98 0.92
CA PRO A 67 2.32 4.79 0.97
C PRO A 67 0.91 5.11 1.51
N PHE A 68 -0.07 4.29 1.12
CA PHE A 68 -1.41 4.26 1.70
C PHE A 68 -1.77 2.83 2.07
N VAL A 69 -2.16 2.59 3.32
CA VAL A 69 -2.57 1.27 3.80
C VAL A 69 -4.08 1.13 3.65
N ALA A 70 -4.51 0.25 2.73
CA ALA A 70 -5.92 0.05 2.43
C ALA A 70 -6.58 -1.00 3.33
N ARG A 71 -5.82 -2.04 3.72
CA ARG A 71 -6.27 -3.10 4.63
C ARG A 71 -5.12 -3.56 5.52
N VAL A 72 -5.45 -3.94 6.75
CA VAL A 72 -4.51 -4.54 7.71
C VAL A 72 -5.19 -5.74 8.34
N ASN A 73 -4.47 -6.85 8.42
CA ASN A 73 -4.90 -8.08 9.09
C ASN A 73 -6.27 -8.60 8.63
N ASP A 74 -6.51 -8.58 7.31
CA ASP A 74 -7.75 -9.06 6.74
C ASP A 74 -7.75 -10.59 6.64
N LEU A 75 -8.66 -11.25 7.38
CA LEU A 75 -8.81 -12.70 7.42
C LEU A 75 -9.86 -13.23 6.42
N GLY A 76 -10.53 -12.35 5.66
CA GLY A 76 -11.50 -12.77 4.67
C GLY A 76 -12.37 -11.64 4.13
N GLY A 77 -12.95 -11.88 2.96
CA GLY A 77 -13.79 -10.91 2.27
C GLY A 77 -13.41 -10.80 0.81
N ASP A 78 -14.22 -10.06 0.06
CA ASP A 78 -13.97 -9.84 -1.36
C ASP A 78 -12.72 -8.97 -1.59
N VAL A 79 -11.92 -9.36 -2.57
CA VAL A 79 -10.70 -8.66 -3.01
C VAL A 79 -10.92 -7.88 -4.31
N ALA A 80 -12.11 -7.94 -4.92
CA ALA A 80 -12.41 -7.23 -6.16
C ALA A 80 -12.16 -5.72 -6.05
N GLY A 81 -12.45 -5.13 -4.89
CA GLY A 81 -12.18 -3.71 -4.61
C GLY A 81 -10.69 -3.32 -4.55
N LEU A 82 -9.77 -4.29 -4.53
CA LEU A 82 -8.33 -4.05 -4.56
C LEU A 82 -7.76 -4.01 -5.99
N ILE A 83 -8.55 -4.45 -6.97
CA ILE A 83 -8.14 -4.45 -8.38
C ILE A 83 -8.05 -2.99 -8.83
N PRO A 84 -6.87 -2.53 -9.30
CA PRO A 84 -6.73 -1.17 -9.80
C PRO A 84 -7.74 -0.92 -10.91
N PRO A 85 -8.44 0.24 -10.89
CA PRO A 85 -9.37 0.56 -11.96
C PRO A 85 -8.60 0.62 -13.30
N PRO A 86 -9.24 0.24 -14.42
CA PRO A 86 -8.61 0.30 -15.73
C PRO A 86 -8.10 1.71 -16.00
N ALA A 87 -6.94 1.82 -16.63
CA ALA A 87 -6.30 3.10 -16.91
C ALA A 87 -7.28 4.04 -17.63
N LYS A 88 -7.76 5.08 -16.94
CA LYS A 88 -8.59 6.11 -17.56
C LYS A 88 -7.77 6.74 -18.69
N LYS A 89 -8.23 6.63 -19.94
CA LYS A 89 -7.69 7.40 -21.07
C LYS A 89 -7.73 8.87 -20.66
N ARG A 90 -6.55 9.47 -20.42
CA ARG A 90 -6.45 10.87 -20.01
C ARG A 90 -7.06 11.75 -21.11
N ARG A 91 -8.27 12.27 -20.90
CA ARG A 91 -8.68 13.54 -21.55
C ARG A 91 -7.83 14.61 -20.87
N ARG A 92 -7.00 15.34 -21.62
CA ARG A 92 -6.17 16.45 -21.11
C ARG A 92 -7.04 17.46 -20.35
N PRO A 93 -6.80 17.73 -19.05
CA PRO A 93 -7.31 18.93 -18.41
C PRO A 93 -6.16 19.84 -17.95
N ALA A 94 -6.44 21.15 -17.95
CA ALA A 94 -5.52 22.22 -17.62
C ALA A 94 -4.99 22.15 -16.17
N ALA A 95 -3.80 22.73 -15.97
CA ALA A 95 -3.08 22.77 -14.70
C ALA A 95 -3.94 23.28 -13.54
N ARG A 96 -4.00 22.50 -12.44
CA ARG A 96 -4.36 23.00 -11.10
C ARG A 96 -3.51 22.27 -10.03
N SER A 97 -2.97 23.07 -9.11
CA SER A 97 -2.23 22.70 -7.90
C SER A 97 -3.12 21.91 -6.93
N SER A 98 -2.55 20.93 -6.22
CA SER A 98 -3.28 20.00 -5.36
C SER A 98 -2.85 20.13 -3.90
N GLU A 99 -3.52 20.99 -3.13
CA GLU A 99 -3.70 20.78 -1.68
C GLU A 99 -4.97 19.93 -1.48
N ALA A 100 -4.90 18.95 -0.57
CA ALA A 100 -6.07 18.16 -0.22
C ALA A 100 -6.90 18.90 0.83
N VAL A 101 -8.18 19.16 0.53
CA VAL A 101 -9.14 19.69 1.50
C VAL A 101 -9.63 18.52 2.36
N VAL A 102 -9.41 18.62 3.68
CA VAL A 102 -9.95 17.68 4.68
C VAL A 102 -11.39 18.09 4.98
N GLY A 103 -12.36 17.35 4.44
CA GLY A 103 -13.77 17.47 4.78
C GLY A 103 -14.14 16.42 5.82
N GLY A 104 -14.25 16.85 7.08
CA GLY A 104 -14.94 16.11 8.13
C GLY A 104 -16.11 16.97 8.57
N ASP A 105 -17.31 16.63 8.12
CA ASP A 105 -18.54 17.17 8.71
C ASP A 105 -19.02 16.19 9.78
N VAL A 106 -19.31 16.78 10.94
CA VAL A 106 -19.81 16.20 12.18
C VAL A 106 -21.17 15.51 12.04
#